data_AF-A0A1M6DCS0-F1
#
_entry.id   AF-A0A1M6DCS0-F1
#
_cell.length_a   1.000
_cell.length_b   1.000
_cell.length_c   1.000
_cell.angle_alpha   90.00
_cell.angle_beta   90.00
_cell.angle_gamma   90.00
#
_symmetry.space_group_name_H-M   'P 1'
#
loop_
_entity.id
_entity.type
_entity.pdbx_description
1 polymer ?
#
loop_
_entity_poly.entity_id
_entity_poly.type
_entity_poly.pdbx_seq_one_letter_code
_entity_poly.pdbx_strand_id
1 'polypeptide(L)'
;MVSHLEVEEKRKYICDVISVVKERVRTLRELAEASRYFFQEIMSYDEKGMEKYFINQEGVCTLLSKGRECLTALDHFDVENVESVYRQLMDELKIKGGIIIHPTRLALTGRTVSPGLFEVMALLGKRKCIERLDKAIEFIRKKIRKI
;
A
#
# COMPACT_ATOMS: atom_id res chain seq x y z
N MET A 1 -29.59 11.58 4.50
CA MET A 1 -30.07 10.62 3.49
C MET A 1 -28.95 10.47 2.48
N VAL A 2 -28.41 9.27 2.27
CA VAL A 2 -27.34 9.05 1.25
C VAL A 2 -28.00 9.20 -0.12
N SER A 3 -27.40 9.97 -1.02
CA SER A 3 -27.93 10.17 -2.36
C SER A 3 -27.80 8.89 -3.21
N HIS A 4 -28.66 8.72 -4.22
CA HIS A 4 -28.54 7.60 -5.16
C HIS A 4 -27.17 7.55 -5.86
N LEU A 5 -26.58 8.72 -6.13
CA LEU A 5 -25.24 8.83 -6.73
C LEU A 5 -24.15 8.29 -5.79
N GLU A 6 -24.17 8.68 -4.52
CA GLU A 6 -23.22 8.19 -3.51
C GLU A 6 -23.31 6.68 -3.29
N VAL A 7 -24.51 6.08 -3.43
CA VAL A 7 -24.69 4.63 -3.34
C VAL A 7 -24.03 3.93 -4.52
N GLU A 8 -24.21 4.44 -5.74
CA GLU A 8 -23.66 3.84 -6.95
C GLU A 8 -22.12 3.95 -6.99
N GLU A 9 -21.56 5.07 -6.57
CA GLU A 9 -20.10 5.25 -6.44
C GLU A 9 -19.49 4.25 -5.45
N LYS A 10 -20.11 4.08 -4.27
CA LYS A 10 -19.65 3.09 -3.28
C LYS A 10 -19.79 1.67 -3.80
N ARG A 11 -20.87 1.36 -4.51
CA ARG A 11 -21.07 0.05 -5.14
C ARG A 11 -19.96 -0.23 -6.15
N LYS A 12 -19.67 0.73 -7.03
CA LYS A 12 -18.60 0.60 -8.02
C LYS A 12 -17.26 0.36 -7.33
N TYR A 13 -16.92 1.16 -6.33
CA TYR A 13 -15.67 0.99 -5.58
C TYR A 13 -15.55 -0.41 -4.95
N ILE A 14 -16.63 -0.92 -4.34
CA ILE A 14 -16.63 -2.28 -3.78
C ILE A 14 -16.43 -3.33 -4.87
N CYS A 15 -17.07 -3.18 -6.04
CA CYS A 15 -16.88 -4.08 -7.18
C CYS A 15 -15.43 -4.06 -7.71
N ASP A 16 -14.80 -2.88 -7.75
CA ASP A 16 -13.40 -2.75 -8.18
C ASP A 16 -12.46 -3.45 -7.17
N VAL A 17 -12.67 -3.23 -5.87
CA VAL A 17 -11.93 -3.93 -4.80
C VAL A 17 -12.09 -5.45 -4.91
N ILE A 18 -13.32 -5.95 -5.06
CA ILE A 18 -13.59 -7.38 -5.22
C ILE A 18 -12.86 -7.92 -6.46
N SER A 19 -12.85 -7.17 -7.57
CA SER A 19 -12.22 -7.60 -8.81
C SER A 19 -10.72 -7.77 -8.68
N VAL A 20 -10.05 -6.91 -7.91
CA VAL A 20 -8.60 -7.01 -7.64
C VAL A 20 -8.28 -8.10 -6.62
N VAL A 21 -9.12 -8.28 -5.60
CA VAL A 21 -8.83 -9.23 -4.51
C VAL A 21 -9.19 -10.68 -4.87
N LYS A 22 -10.25 -10.91 -5.67
CA LYS A 22 -10.77 -12.26 -6.00
C LYS A 22 -9.73 -13.19 -6.62
N GLU A 23 -8.72 -12.65 -7.29
CA GLU A 23 -7.65 -13.45 -7.91
C GLU A 23 -6.69 -14.10 -6.89
N ARG A 24 -6.75 -13.67 -5.62
CA ARG A 24 -5.84 -14.10 -4.56
C ARG A 24 -6.50 -14.95 -3.48
N VAL A 25 -7.79 -15.25 -3.62
CA VAL A 25 -8.61 -15.90 -2.59
C VAL A 25 -9.50 -17.00 -3.17
N ARG A 26 -9.88 -17.97 -2.34
CA ARG A 26 -10.71 -19.11 -2.73
C ARG A 26 -12.07 -19.12 -2.03
N THR A 27 -12.24 -18.36 -0.96
CA THR A 27 -13.47 -18.32 -0.17
C THR A 27 -13.95 -16.89 0.05
N LEU A 28 -15.25 -16.71 0.31
CA LEU A 28 -15.81 -15.39 0.66
C LEU A 28 -15.24 -14.85 1.98
N ARG A 29 -14.86 -15.74 2.91
CA ARG A 29 -14.17 -15.36 4.14
C ARG A 29 -12.81 -14.75 3.83
N GLU A 30 -12.01 -15.44 3.03
CA GLU A 30 -10.71 -14.94 2.58
C GLU A 30 -10.85 -13.62 1.82
N LEU A 31 -11.88 -13.48 0.96
CA LEU A 31 -12.18 -12.23 0.27
C LEU A 31 -12.42 -11.07 1.23
N ALA A 32 -13.28 -11.28 2.24
CA ALA A 32 -13.57 -10.26 3.25
C ALA A 32 -12.31 -9.88 4.05
N GLU A 33 -11.49 -10.88 4.43
CA GLU A 33 -10.23 -10.66 5.13
C GLU A 33 -9.23 -9.90 4.26
N ALA A 34 -9.04 -10.30 3.00
CA ALA A 34 -8.11 -9.71 2.05
C ALA A 34 -8.53 -8.33 1.54
N SER A 35 -9.78 -7.94 1.73
CA SER A 35 -10.29 -6.60 1.36
C SER A 35 -10.27 -5.61 2.54
N ARG A 36 -10.05 -6.08 3.77
CA ARG A 36 -10.23 -5.29 5.00
C ARG A 36 -9.46 -3.97 5.00
N TYR A 37 -8.22 -3.96 4.52
CA TYR A 37 -7.37 -2.76 4.53
C TYR A 37 -7.83 -1.66 3.57
N PHE A 38 -8.75 -1.94 2.62
CA PHE A 38 -9.37 -0.88 1.82
C PHE A 38 -10.37 -0.07 2.65
N PHE A 39 -11.06 -0.72 3.58
CA PHE A 39 -12.17 -0.14 4.34
C PHE A 39 -11.80 0.27 5.78
N GLN A 40 -10.67 -0.21 6.30
CA GLN A 40 -10.22 0.03 7.68
C GLN A 40 -8.81 0.62 7.72
N GLU A 41 -8.49 1.31 8.83
CA GLU A 41 -7.13 1.75 9.13
C GLU A 41 -6.22 0.58 9.50
N ILE A 42 -4.91 0.77 9.27
CA ILE A 42 -3.90 -0.24 9.61
C ILE A 42 -3.58 -0.11 11.11
N MET A 43 -3.96 -1.12 11.90
CA MET A 43 -3.72 -1.15 13.34
C MET A 43 -2.41 -1.87 13.71
N SER A 44 -1.92 -2.74 12.84
CA SER A 44 -0.71 -3.53 13.03
C SER A 44 -0.14 -4.00 11.69
N TYR A 45 1.11 -4.45 11.71
CA TYR A 45 1.81 -5.02 10.58
C TYR A 45 2.09 -6.51 10.83
N ASP A 46 2.03 -7.34 9.78
CA ASP A 46 2.49 -8.73 9.83
C ASP A 46 3.89 -8.82 10.45
N GLU A 47 4.04 -9.59 11.53
CA GLU A 47 5.28 -9.65 12.32
C GLU A 47 6.49 -10.04 11.48
N LYS A 48 6.34 -11.09 10.65
CA LYS A 48 7.41 -11.54 9.74
C LYS A 48 7.77 -10.48 8.69
N GLY A 49 6.78 -9.72 8.23
CA GLY A 49 6.98 -8.61 7.29
C GLY A 49 7.73 -7.46 7.94
N MET A 50 7.33 -7.10 9.16
CA MET A 50 7.97 -6.05 9.94
C MET A 50 9.44 -6.39 10.21
N GLU A 51 9.73 -7.61 10.68
CA GLU A 51 11.09 -8.05 10.95
C GLU A 51 11.96 -7.96 9.69
N LYS A 52 11.47 -8.51 8.57
CA LYS A 52 12.26 -8.60 7.34
C LYS A 52 12.39 -7.29 6.57
N TYR A 53 11.29 -6.55 6.42
CA TYR A 53 11.19 -5.42 5.50
C TYR A 53 11.23 -4.05 6.21
N PHE A 54 11.02 -3.99 7.52
CA PHE A 54 11.13 -2.73 8.28
C PHE A 54 12.35 -2.70 9.22
N ILE A 55 12.60 -3.76 9.98
CA ILE A 55 13.66 -3.76 11.00
C ILE A 55 15.01 -4.10 10.37
N ASN A 56 15.10 -5.22 9.66
CA ASN A 56 16.35 -5.71 9.10
C ASN A 56 16.69 -5.14 7.72
N GLN A 57 15.87 -4.20 7.22
CA GLN A 57 16.12 -3.52 5.95
C GLN A 57 16.71 -2.13 6.21
N GLU A 58 18.02 -2.01 5.99
CA GLU A 58 18.73 -0.75 6.13
C GLU A 58 18.15 0.33 5.19
N GLY A 59 18.03 1.56 5.68
CA GLY A 59 17.55 2.70 4.89
C GLY A 59 16.07 2.64 4.50
N VAL A 60 15.26 1.71 5.03
CA VAL A 60 13.85 1.58 4.66
C VAL A 60 13.04 2.87 4.82
N CYS A 61 13.27 3.66 5.88
CA CYS A 61 12.58 4.93 6.08
C CYS A 61 12.87 5.91 4.94
N THR A 62 14.12 5.95 4.45
CA THR A 62 14.52 6.78 3.32
C THR A 62 13.87 6.29 2.03
N LEU A 63 13.83 4.97 1.80
CA LEU A 63 13.17 4.38 0.63
C LEU A 63 11.66 4.69 0.61
N LEU A 64 10.97 4.52 1.73
CA LEU A 64 9.55 4.85 1.86
C LEU A 64 9.29 6.35 1.69
N SER A 65 10.20 7.21 2.18
CA SER A 65 10.09 8.67 2.00
C SER A 65 10.19 9.06 0.53
N LYS A 66 11.15 8.48 -0.21
CA LYS A 66 11.27 8.70 -1.67
C LYS A 66 10.05 8.21 -2.44
N GLY A 67 9.53 7.02 -2.12
CA GLY A 67 8.28 6.53 -2.71
C GLY A 67 7.10 7.46 -2.43
N ARG A 68 7.00 7.98 -1.20
CA ARG A 68 5.98 8.96 -0.80
C ARG A 68 6.11 10.28 -1.57
N GLU A 69 7.33 10.78 -1.79
CA GLU A 69 7.60 11.97 -2.61
C GLU A 69 7.16 11.77 -4.07
N CYS A 70 7.54 10.64 -4.69
CA CYS A 70 7.11 10.28 -6.04
C CYS A 70 5.58 10.26 -6.18
N LEU A 71 4.89 9.61 -5.25
CA LEU A 71 3.42 9.57 -5.24
C LEU A 71 2.80 10.96 -5.04
N THR A 72 3.45 11.83 -4.28
CA THR A 72 2.98 13.20 -4.03
C THR A 72 3.06 14.05 -5.29
N ALA A 73 4.05 13.81 -6.16
CA ALA A 73 4.25 14.55 -7.39
C ALA A 73 3.30 14.14 -8.55
N LEU A 74 2.58 13.02 -8.44
CA LEU A 74 1.68 12.55 -9.50
C LEU A 74 0.39 13.37 -9.59
N ASP A 75 0.07 13.88 -10.77
CA ASP A 75 -1.22 14.52 -11.05
C ASP A 75 -2.34 13.50 -11.24
N HIS A 76 -2.04 12.43 -11.98
CA HIS A 76 -2.96 11.30 -12.22
C HIS A 76 -2.57 10.09 -11.37
N PHE A 77 -3.52 9.57 -10.60
CA PHE A 77 -3.28 8.49 -9.64
C PHE A 77 -4.02 7.20 -10.03
N ASP A 78 -3.60 6.63 -11.16
CA ASP A 78 -4.03 5.33 -11.67
C ASP A 78 -2.89 4.30 -11.62
N VAL A 79 -3.19 3.05 -11.98
CA VAL A 79 -2.23 1.94 -11.89
C VAL A 79 -0.99 2.21 -12.75
N GLU A 80 -1.16 2.71 -13.97
CA GLU A 80 -0.08 2.92 -14.93
C GLU A 80 0.90 4.00 -14.45
N ASN A 81 0.38 5.15 -14.02
CA ASN A 81 1.20 6.27 -13.55
C ASN A 81 1.93 5.94 -12.24
N VAL A 82 1.25 5.25 -11.32
CA VAL A 82 1.84 4.81 -10.05
C VAL A 82 2.91 3.75 -10.26
N GLU A 83 2.68 2.79 -11.16
CA GLU A 83 3.68 1.80 -11.53
C GLU A 83 4.90 2.45 -12.19
N SER A 84 4.67 3.34 -13.15
CA SER A 84 5.72 4.05 -13.89
C SER A 84 6.65 4.81 -12.95
N VAL A 85 6.10 5.60 -12.01
CA VAL A 85 6.94 6.38 -11.09
C VAL A 85 7.73 5.49 -10.13
N TYR A 86 7.18 4.37 -9.68
CA TYR A 86 7.92 3.40 -8.88
C TYR A 86 9.02 2.72 -9.68
N ARG A 87 8.80 2.41 -10.96
CA ARG A 87 9.82 1.86 -11.86
C ARG A 87 10.98 2.82 -12.07
N GLN A 88 10.68 4.08 -12.38
CA GLN A 88 11.69 5.13 -12.49
C GLN A 88 12.50 5.28 -11.21
N LEU A 89 11.84 5.31 -10.04
CA LEU A 89 12.53 5.40 -8.75
C LEU A 89 13.47 4.19 -8.51
N MET A 90 13.06 2.98 -8.91
CA MET A 90 13.91 1.79 -8.78
C MET A 90 15.16 1.89 -9.67
N ASP A 91 15.01 2.41 -10.89
CA ASP A 91 16.10 2.60 -11.84
C ASP A 91 17.07 3.69 -11.37
N GLU A 92 16.55 4.83 -10.90
CA GLU A 92 17.33 5.95 -10.33
C GLU A 92 18.18 5.50 -9.13
N LEU A 93 17.58 4.72 -8.23
CA LEU A 93 18.25 4.20 -7.04
C LEU A 93 19.11 2.96 -7.33
N LYS A 94 19.03 2.40 -8.55
CA LYS A 94 19.69 1.15 -8.97
C LYS A 94 19.37 -0.02 -8.03
N ILE A 95 18.12 -0.14 -7.60
CA ILE A 95 17.66 -1.20 -6.69
C ILE A 95 16.74 -2.19 -7.38
N LYS A 96 16.76 -3.45 -6.92
CA LYS A 96 15.77 -4.46 -7.33
C LYS A 96 14.40 -4.11 -6.75
N GLY A 97 13.33 -4.40 -7.48
CA GLY A 97 12.02 -3.93 -7.06
C GLY A 97 11.49 -4.49 -5.75
N GLY A 98 11.86 -5.72 -5.36
CA GLY A 98 11.52 -6.26 -4.05
C GLY A 98 11.97 -5.38 -2.87
N ILE A 99 13.05 -4.60 -3.05
CA ILE A 99 13.61 -3.71 -2.01
C ILE A 99 12.62 -2.61 -1.63
N ILE A 100 11.87 -2.03 -2.58
CA ILE A 100 10.90 -0.98 -2.27
C ILE A 100 9.44 -1.48 -2.26
N ILE A 101 9.12 -2.47 -3.11
CA ILE A 101 7.75 -3.01 -3.24
C ILE A 101 7.30 -3.68 -1.95
N HIS A 102 8.14 -4.51 -1.32
CA HIS A 102 7.75 -5.23 -0.09
C HIS A 102 7.49 -4.31 1.11
N PRO A 103 8.39 -3.38 1.49
CA PRO A 103 8.10 -2.47 2.60
C PRO A 103 6.94 -1.52 2.28
N THR A 104 6.81 -1.07 1.03
CA THR A 104 5.67 -0.23 0.63
C THR A 104 4.34 -1.00 0.77
N ARG A 105 4.28 -2.25 0.31
CA ARG A 105 3.10 -3.11 0.48
C ARG A 105 2.73 -3.25 1.96
N LEU A 106 3.72 -3.53 2.79
CA LEU A 106 3.50 -3.68 4.22
C LEU A 106 2.96 -2.39 4.84
N ALA A 107 3.56 -1.24 4.50
CA ALA A 107 3.10 0.08 4.94
C ALA A 107 1.65 0.36 4.54
N LEU A 108 1.27 0.02 3.31
CA LEU A 108 -0.06 0.34 2.78
C LEU A 108 -1.15 -0.63 3.23
N THR A 109 -0.82 -1.90 3.49
CA THR A 109 -1.84 -2.95 3.70
C THR A 109 -1.79 -3.58 5.09
N GLY A 110 -0.73 -3.33 5.85
CA GLY A 110 -0.44 -4.10 7.06
C GLY A 110 0.08 -5.52 6.78
N ARG A 111 0.18 -5.93 5.51
CA ARG A 111 0.38 -7.33 5.11
C ARG A 111 1.57 -7.55 4.18
N THR A 112 2.11 -8.75 4.24
CA THR A 112 3.18 -9.23 3.34
C THR A 112 2.64 -9.70 1.99
N VAL A 113 1.39 -10.15 1.97
CA VAL A 113 0.68 -10.63 0.78
C VAL A 113 -0.54 -9.77 0.51
N SER A 114 -0.66 -9.31 -0.74
CA SER A 114 -1.77 -8.54 -1.27
C SER A 114 -1.90 -8.84 -2.77
N PRO A 115 -2.93 -8.34 -3.46
CA PRO A 115 -2.92 -8.16 -4.92
C PRO A 115 -1.73 -7.29 -5.38
N GLY A 116 -1.68 -6.96 -6.68
CA GLY A 116 -0.63 -6.10 -7.22
C GLY A 116 -0.53 -4.80 -6.42
N LEU A 117 0.70 -4.40 -6.08
CA LEU A 117 0.92 -3.21 -5.22
C LEU A 117 0.32 -1.96 -5.87
N PHE A 118 0.48 -1.80 -7.18
CA PHE A 118 0.03 -0.63 -7.93
C PHE A 118 -1.50 -0.59 -8.07
N GLU A 119 -2.15 -1.75 -8.22
CA GLU A 119 -3.62 -1.87 -8.16
C GLU A 119 -4.15 -1.47 -6.78
N VAL A 120 -3.50 -1.95 -5.72
CA VAL A 120 -3.82 -1.57 -4.34
C VAL A 120 -3.66 -0.07 -4.13
N MET A 121 -2.58 0.54 -4.64
CA MET A 121 -2.36 1.98 -4.55
C MET A 121 -3.47 2.74 -5.27
N ALA A 122 -3.75 2.43 -6.53
CA ALA A 122 -4.78 3.10 -7.32
C ALA A 122 -6.15 3.05 -6.63
N LEU A 123 -6.52 1.90 -6.07
CA LEU A 123 -7.76 1.74 -5.31
C LEU A 123 -7.76 2.51 -3.97
N LEU A 124 -6.65 2.51 -3.23
CA LEU A 124 -6.56 3.29 -1.98
C LEU A 124 -6.60 4.80 -2.23
N GLY A 125 -6.05 5.23 -3.37
CA GLY A 125 -5.91 6.62 -3.76
C GLY A 125 -4.74 7.34 -3.09
N LYS A 126 -4.28 8.40 -3.75
CA LYS A 126 -3.10 9.21 -3.39
C LYS A 126 -3.02 9.58 -1.91
N ARG A 127 -4.08 10.20 -1.40
CA ARG A 127 -4.14 10.71 -0.02
C ARG A 127 -3.89 9.60 0.99
N LYS A 128 -4.55 8.45 0.84
CA LYS A 128 -4.46 7.33 1.77
C LYS A 128 -3.11 6.63 1.68
N CYS A 129 -2.53 6.53 0.48
CA CYS A 129 -1.18 6.03 0.30
C CYS A 129 -0.15 6.88 1.05
N ILE A 130 -0.18 8.22 0.86
CA ILE A 130 0.76 9.13 1.52
C ILE A 130 0.60 9.06 3.05
N GLU A 131 -0.64 9.13 3.55
CA GLU A 131 -0.93 9.05 4.98
C GLU A 131 -0.40 7.76 5.62
N ARG A 132 -0.57 6.62 4.94
CA ARG A 132 -0.09 5.31 5.43
C ARG A 132 1.43 5.19 5.37
N LEU A 133 2.08 5.74 4.34
CA LEU A 133 3.54 5.78 4.28
C LEU A 133 4.12 6.62 5.42
N ASP A 134 3.54 7.80 5.68
CA ASP A 134 3.97 8.68 6.77
C ASP A 134 3.81 7.97 8.14
N LYS A 135 2.66 7.32 8.39
CA LYS A 135 2.40 6.49 9.58
C LYS A 135 3.41 5.34 9.74
N ALA A 136 3.73 4.65 8.65
CA ALA A 136 4.70 3.55 8.67
C ALA A 136 6.11 4.04 8.98
N ILE A 137 6.56 5.14 8.36
CA ILE A 137 7.87 5.75 8.63
C ILE A 137 7.98 6.16 10.10
N GLU A 138 6.94 6.79 10.66
CA GLU A 138 6.91 7.15 12.07
C GLU A 138 6.98 5.92 12.99
N PHE A 139 6.21 4.88 12.67
CA PHE A 139 6.21 3.62 13.40
C PHE A 139 7.61 2.97 13.43
N ILE A 140 8.28 2.88 12.27
CA ILE A 140 9.61 2.28 12.14
C ILE A 140 10.63 3.06 12.96
N ARG A 141 10.64 4.41 12.85
CA ARG A 141 11.54 5.27 13.64
C ARG A 141 11.34 5.09 15.14
N LYS A 142 10.09 4.96 15.62
CA LYS A 142 9.78 4.70 17.02
C LYS A 142 10.24 3.31 17.48
N LYS A 143 10.14 2.30 16.62
CA LYS A 143 10.54 0.92 16.94
C LYS A 143 12.06 0.78 16.99
N ILE A 144 12.78 1.33 16.01
CA ILE A 144 14.26 1.29 15.97
C ILE A 144 14.87 2.02 17.16
N ARG A 145 14.30 3.16 17.59
CA ARG A 145 14.78 3.88 18.79
C ARG A 145 14.59 3.12 20.12
N LYS A 146 13.79 2.06 20.14
CA LYS A 146 13.51 1.25 21.33
C LYS A 146 14.33 -0.05 21.38
N ILE A 147 15.10 -0.34 20.34
CA ILE A 147 16.02 -1.48 20.23
C ILE A 147 17.43 -0.96 20.49
#